data_AF-A0A849Z2N5-F1
#
_entry.id   AF-A0A849Z2N5-F1
#
_cell.length_a   1.000
_cell.length_b   1.000
_cell.length_c   1.000
_cell.angle_alpha   90.00
_cell.angle_beta   90.00
_cell.angle_gamma   90.00
#
_symmetry.space_group_name_H-M   'P 1'
#
loop_
_entity.id
_entity.type
_entity.pdbx_description
1 polymer ?
#
loop_
_entity_poly.entity_id
_entity_poly.type
_entity_poly.pdbx_seq_one_letter_code
_entity_poly.pdbx_strand_id
1 'polypeptide(L)'
;MSAGRLVLVGAALFALAACGDDAGGSSSSSSSLPPPEDETIVVHLGEVVDSSGEGRIEVDLGARTRAVEIHLDGEARIVEIDIAGAGAVLSAPDGGGIGPDLEAYDGGAWLRPRPLSVDTLMLEPSQGATRATIFARGAPVPPAVRERSLVWTDSAVVDDPDVVGLGRVLATMAPDHHGGRMLDAWFRRFATTLHSERAGPAQLADELAVTYGADPAGWDLDALPFKVTGVHNRLDLADRGGGCGELRVSIASTHPTYAPFHMLFLFRQEPGEGDVAPGGAVHCLATARRWARLATLSDDDFVIEARLLLDETIVPERFLLAESVELTVSPWEWRQWTPTESSELDNPPLFMTVATPMLNEAGPLRDDFLAFVAENAEGLASRTTAIPSGFRAQSARVPPSVPAERLDLTGLDPTILATYPSLANRIEIVGCPTCHTTDANFVQTNVDRTFSPFYERELDARGARLDAMQTGEPVPVPPFGPLSSVP
;
A
#
# COMPACT_ATOMS: atom_id res chain seq x y z
N MET A 1 -37.18 -3.49 34.79
CA MET A 1 -37.15 -2.84 36.12
C MET A 1 -35.93 -1.94 36.17
N SER A 2 -36.14 -0.73 36.71
CA SER A 2 -35.22 0.39 36.99
C SER A 2 -34.26 0.88 35.91
N ALA A 3 -34.67 1.99 35.30
CA ALA A 3 -33.82 3.06 34.78
C ALA A 3 -33.23 3.91 35.92
N GLY A 4 -32.14 4.62 35.64
CA GLY A 4 -31.66 5.78 36.40
C GLY A 4 -30.33 6.27 35.80
N ARG A 5 -29.99 7.56 35.80
CA ARG A 5 -30.76 8.79 35.99
C ARG A 5 -29.83 9.91 35.50
N LEU A 6 -30.39 10.83 34.72
CA LEU A 6 -29.81 12.10 34.29
C LEU A 6 -29.67 13.05 35.49
N VAL A 7 -28.63 13.88 35.55
CA VAL A 7 -28.61 15.10 36.38
C VAL A 7 -28.24 16.29 35.51
N LEU A 8 -29.22 17.18 35.36
CA LEU A 8 -29.16 18.54 34.81
C LEU A 8 -29.10 19.52 36.00
N VAL A 9 -28.22 20.51 35.94
CA VAL A 9 -28.29 21.77 36.71
C VAL A 9 -27.74 22.83 35.76
N GLY A 10 -28.34 23.99 35.49
CA GLY A 10 -29.54 24.66 35.95
C GLY A 10 -29.42 26.10 35.42
N ALA A 11 -30.36 26.53 34.59
CA ALA A 11 -30.42 27.89 34.06
C ALA A 11 -31.09 28.84 35.06
N ALA A 12 -30.63 30.09 35.13
CA ALA A 12 -31.40 31.19 35.72
C ALA A 12 -31.28 32.44 34.84
N LEU A 13 -32.41 32.81 34.24
CA LEU A 13 -32.71 34.12 33.67
C LEU A 13 -32.94 35.16 34.78
N PHE A 14 -32.59 36.42 34.53
CA PHE A 14 -33.39 37.58 34.96
C PHE A 14 -33.34 38.72 33.93
N ALA A 15 -34.38 39.55 34.01
CA ALA A 15 -35.00 40.35 32.95
C ALA A 15 -34.48 41.80 32.78
N LEU A 16 -34.54 42.25 31.52
CA LEU A 16 -35.02 43.54 30.96
C LEU A 16 -34.96 44.88 31.74
N ALA A 17 -34.45 45.87 30.97
CA ALA A 17 -34.94 47.24 30.71
C ALA A 17 -34.43 48.43 31.56
N ALA A 18 -33.81 49.42 30.87
CA ALA A 18 -34.25 50.82 30.82
C ALA A 18 -33.39 51.65 29.83
N CYS A 19 -34.06 52.46 29.00
CA CYS A 19 -33.46 53.55 28.23
C CYS A 19 -33.16 54.76 29.14
N GLY A 20 -32.14 55.54 28.78
CA GLY A 20 -31.88 56.87 29.31
C GLY A 20 -30.77 57.55 28.53
N ASP A 21 -31.14 58.46 27.63
CA ASP A 21 -30.24 59.48 27.08
C ASP A 21 -29.88 60.48 28.19
N ASP A 22 -28.61 60.87 28.30
CA ASP A 22 -28.27 62.27 28.55
C ASP A 22 -26.79 62.57 28.26
N ALA A 23 -26.60 63.76 27.69
CA ALA A 23 -25.34 64.32 27.21
C ALA A 23 -24.41 64.79 28.34
N GLY A 24 -23.10 64.72 28.11
CA GLY A 24 -22.12 65.39 28.97
C GLY A 24 -20.68 65.02 28.62
N GLY A 25 -20.00 65.89 27.90
CA GLY A 25 -18.59 65.71 27.55
C GLY A 25 -17.67 65.76 28.77
N SER A 26 -16.71 64.85 28.79
CA SER A 26 -15.42 65.07 29.43
C SER A 26 -14.36 64.27 28.69
N SER A 27 -13.36 64.96 28.15
CA SER A 27 -12.15 64.39 27.58
C SER A 27 -11.38 63.65 28.66
N SER A 28 -11.64 62.36 28.83
CA SER A 28 -10.80 61.45 29.59
C SER A 28 -9.63 61.03 28.70
N SER A 29 -8.43 61.46 29.08
CA SER A 29 -7.17 60.93 28.58
C SER A 29 -7.21 59.40 28.63
N SER A 30 -7.25 58.77 27.46
CA SER A 30 -7.06 57.34 27.33
C SER A 30 -5.65 57.01 27.83
N SER A 31 -5.56 56.49 29.04
CA SER A 31 -4.43 55.69 29.44
C SER A 31 -4.38 54.54 28.44
N SER A 32 -3.44 54.61 27.50
CA SER A 32 -3.12 53.50 26.62
C SER A 32 -2.53 52.43 27.52
N LEU A 33 -3.36 51.50 27.96
CA LEU A 33 -2.87 50.21 28.44
C LEU A 33 -1.83 49.73 27.42
N PRO A 34 -0.65 49.26 27.85
CA PRO A 34 0.28 48.64 26.93
C PRO A 34 -0.50 47.56 26.15
N PRO A 35 -0.28 47.43 24.83
CA PRO A 35 -0.94 46.40 24.06
C PRO A 35 -0.75 45.06 24.80
N PRO A 36 -1.81 44.23 24.91
CA PRO A 36 -1.70 42.95 25.59
C PRO A 36 -0.55 42.14 24.98
N GLU A 37 0.32 41.61 25.83
CA GLU A 37 1.50 40.85 25.40
C GLU A 37 1.07 39.64 24.58
N ASP A 38 1.80 39.38 23.49
CA ASP A 38 1.66 38.18 22.67
C ASP A 38 1.93 36.94 23.53
N GLU A 39 1.11 35.89 23.37
CA GLU A 39 1.17 34.68 24.19
C GLU A 39 1.95 33.57 23.46
N THR A 40 2.98 33.03 24.11
CA THR A 40 3.67 31.80 23.67
C THR A 40 3.23 30.64 24.55
N ILE A 41 2.77 29.56 23.93
CA ILE A 41 2.38 28.32 24.63
C ILE A 41 3.57 27.36 24.58
N VAL A 42 3.92 26.76 25.72
CA VAL A 42 5.00 25.77 25.80
C VAL A 42 4.41 24.38 25.99
N VAL A 43 4.87 23.43 25.18
CA VAL A 43 4.43 22.03 25.17
C VAL A 43 5.64 21.13 25.32
N HIS A 44 5.59 20.19 26.27
CA HIS A 44 6.60 19.15 26.45
C HIS A 44 6.06 17.79 25.99
N LEU A 45 6.60 17.24 24.91
CA LEU A 45 6.12 15.97 24.38
C LEU A 45 6.45 14.78 25.28
N GLY A 46 7.55 14.84 26.04
CA GLY A 46 7.93 13.82 27.00
C GLY A 46 6.90 13.59 28.11
N GLU A 47 6.06 14.59 28.40
CA GLU A 47 5.02 14.49 29.44
C GLU A 47 3.72 13.82 28.95
N VAL A 48 3.52 13.74 27.63
CA VAL A 48 2.27 13.25 27.02
C VAL A 48 2.42 11.94 26.27
N VAL A 49 3.64 11.39 26.19
CA VAL A 49 3.92 10.11 25.53
C VAL A 49 3.81 8.93 26.49
N ASP A 50 3.32 7.81 25.97
CA ASP A 50 3.26 6.54 26.66
C ASP A 50 4.61 5.79 26.61
N SER A 51 4.63 4.53 27.09
CA SER A 51 5.82 3.69 27.08
C SER A 51 6.35 3.33 25.68
N SER A 52 5.54 3.50 24.63
CA SER A 52 5.96 3.33 23.24
C SER A 52 6.51 4.63 22.62
N GLY A 53 6.44 5.74 23.36
CA GLY A 53 6.82 7.06 22.88
C GLY A 53 5.73 7.72 22.02
N GLU A 54 4.51 7.18 22.03
CA GLU A 54 3.36 7.74 21.32
C GLU A 54 2.50 8.60 22.24
N GLY A 55 2.02 9.73 21.72
CA GLY A 55 1.26 10.69 22.52
C GLY A 55 0.55 11.72 21.65
N ARG A 56 -0.45 12.39 22.23
CA ARG A 56 -1.25 13.43 21.59
C ARG A 56 -1.53 14.55 22.57
N ILE A 57 -1.41 15.79 22.10
CA ILE A 57 -1.84 16.97 22.84
C ILE A 57 -2.62 17.92 21.93
N GLU A 58 -3.71 18.47 22.45
CA GLU A 58 -4.48 19.53 21.79
C GLU A 58 -4.18 20.86 22.47
N VAL A 59 -3.93 21.88 21.65
CA VAL A 59 -3.61 23.24 22.07
C VAL A 59 -4.61 24.18 21.44
N ASP A 60 -5.35 24.91 22.28
CA ASP A 60 -6.24 25.98 21.83
C ASP A 60 -5.41 27.20 21.42
N LEU A 61 -5.53 27.60 20.15
CA LEU A 61 -4.85 28.76 19.58
C LEU A 61 -5.77 29.97 19.71
N GLY A 62 -5.60 30.73 20.78
CA GLY A 62 -6.36 31.95 21.00
C GLY A 62 -5.95 33.06 20.03
N ALA A 63 -6.77 34.12 19.94
CA ALA A 63 -6.49 35.28 19.08
C ALA A 63 -5.17 36.03 19.40
N ARG A 64 -4.52 35.69 20.52
CA ARG A 64 -3.25 36.28 20.98
C ARG A 64 -2.08 35.29 20.95
N THR A 65 -2.33 34.03 20.58
CA THR A 65 -1.27 33.02 20.51
C THR A 65 -0.36 33.36 19.32
N ARG A 66 0.86 33.78 19.62
CA ARG A 66 1.86 34.09 18.60
C ARG A 66 2.62 32.85 18.17
N ALA A 67 2.92 31.96 19.11
CA ALA A 67 3.70 30.78 18.85
C ALA A 67 3.38 29.65 19.84
N VAL A 68 3.65 28.42 19.41
CA VAL A 68 3.70 27.22 20.26
C VAL A 68 5.13 26.67 20.20
N GLU A 69 5.80 26.68 21.34
CA GLU A 69 7.12 26.08 21.53
C GLU A 69 6.92 24.61 21.92
N ILE A 70 7.41 23.69 21.08
CA ILE A 70 7.23 22.25 21.23
C ILE A 70 8.59 21.63 21.57
N HIS A 71 8.77 21.19 22.81
CA HIS A 71 9.96 20.49 23.26
C HIS A 71 9.84 18.99 22.98
N LEU A 72 10.89 18.43 22.36
CA LEU A 72 11.05 16.99 22.18
C LEU A 72 11.75 16.33 23.39
N ASP A 73 12.20 17.18 24.33
CA ASP A 73 12.83 16.82 25.61
C ASP A 73 14.11 15.97 25.44
N GLY A 74 14.91 16.31 24.42
CA GLY A 74 16.20 15.67 24.13
C GLY A 74 16.10 14.31 23.44
N GLU A 75 14.89 13.86 23.10
CA GLU A 75 14.65 12.58 22.43
C GLU A 75 14.32 12.81 20.95
N ALA A 76 14.94 12.05 20.06
CA ALA A 76 14.54 12.05 18.66
C ALA A 76 13.14 11.42 18.53
N ARG A 77 12.24 12.08 17.80
CA ARG A 77 10.83 11.68 17.71
C ARG A 77 10.28 11.89 16.32
N ILE A 78 9.26 11.10 16.00
CA ILE A 78 8.42 11.37 14.85
C ILE A 78 7.30 12.30 15.29
N VAL A 79 7.18 13.47 14.65
CA VAL A 79 6.18 14.48 14.99
C VAL A 79 5.23 14.70 13.82
N GLU A 80 3.93 14.78 14.13
CA GLU A 80 2.84 15.15 13.23
C GLU A 80 2.04 16.28 13.86
N ILE A 81 1.57 17.23 13.05
CA ILE A 81 0.80 18.37 13.54
C ILE A 81 -0.42 18.58 12.64
N ASP A 82 -1.60 18.71 13.23
CA ASP A 82 -2.84 19.08 12.55
C ASP A 82 -3.35 20.42 13.09
N ILE A 83 -3.73 21.34 12.21
CA ILE A 83 -4.07 22.72 12.55
C ILE A 83 -5.42 23.06 11.93
N ALA A 84 -6.37 23.38 12.80
CA ALA A 84 -7.72 23.75 12.42
C ALA A 84 -7.82 25.26 12.14
N GLY A 85 -8.54 25.62 11.07
CA GLY A 85 -8.98 26.99 10.77
C GLY A 85 -8.06 27.78 9.83
N ALA A 86 -6.74 27.64 9.95
CA ALA A 86 -5.78 28.30 9.06
C ALA A 86 -4.43 27.55 8.99
N GLY A 87 -3.47 28.12 8.26
CA GLY A 87 -2.11 27.59 8.12
C GLY A 87 -1.20 27.82 9.33
N ALA A 88 0.03 27.34 9.27
CA ALA A 88 1.11 27.70 10.21
C ALA A 88 2.48 27.50 9.57
N VAL A 89 3.48 28.16 10.15
CA VAL A 89 4.89 27.94 9.82
C VAL A 89 5.53 27.16 10.96
N LEU A 90 6.21 26.06 10.66
CA LEU A 90 7.04 25.33 11.62
C LEU A 90 8.51 25.65 11.36
N SER A 91 9.25 26.00 12.40
CA SER A 91 10.69 26.28 12.33
C SER A 91 11.43 25.59 13.49
N ALA A 92 12.73 25.33 13.31
CA ALA A 92 13.61 24.90 14.38
C ALA A 92 14.56 26.07 14.71
N PRO A 93 14.74 26.46 16.00
CA PRO A 93 15.56 27.61 16.39
C PRO A 93 17.02 27.55 15.92
N ASP A 94 17.54 26.34 15.69
CA ASP A 94 18.91 26.05 15.25
C ASP A 94 19.05 25.94 13.72
N GLY A 95 17.96 26.13 12.96
CA GLY A 95 17.96 25.93 11.51
C GLY A 95 18.05 24.46 11.08
N GLY A 96 17.87 23.53 12.02
CA GLY A 96 17.92 22.10 11.79
C GLY A 96 16.71 21.58 11.01
N GLY A 97 16.90 21.28 9.73
CA GLY A 97 16.25 20.15 9.05
C GLY A 97 14.76 20.24 8.70
N ILE A 98 14.05 21.33 8.96
CA ILE A 98 12.68 21.49 8.46
C ILE A 98 12.78 22.01 7.02
N GLY A 99 12.69 21.09 6.05
CA GLY A 99 12.79 21.42 4.63
C GLY A 99 11.81 22.52 4.19
N PRO A 100 12.14 23.25 3.11
CA PRO A 100 11.30 24.33 2.60
C PRO A 100 9.95 23.77 2.14
N ASP A 101 8.89 24.55 2.33
CA ASP A 101 7.52 24.37 1.82
C ASP A 101 6.58 23.50 2.68
N LEU A 102 5.98 24.17 3.67
CA LEU A 102 4.76 23.77 4.37
C LEU A 102 3.55 24.44 3.72
N GLU A 103 3.17 24.00 2.52
CA GLU A 103 1.92 24.48 1.93
C GLU A 103 0.73 23.65 2.44
N ALA A 104 -0.14 24.31 3.18
CA ALA A 104 -1.39 23.77 3.70
C ALA A 104 -2.31 23.33 2.55
N TYR A 105 -2.91 22.14 2.66
CA TYR A 105 -4.05 21.77 1.83
C TYR A 105 -5.30 22.56 2.30
N ASP A 106 -6.19 22.87 1.36
CA ASP A 106 -7.34 23.76 1.58
C ASP A 106 -8.27 23.24 2.70
N GLY A 107 -8.35 23.97 3.83
CA GLY A 107 -9.23 23.66 4.97
C GLY A 107 -8.55 23.47 6.35
N GLY A 108 -7.23 23.36 6.39
CA GLY A 108 -6.40 23.24 7.61
C GLY A 108 -4.95 22.93 7.26
N ALA A 109 -3.97 23.38 8.08
CA ALA A 109 -2.58 22.98 7.88
C ALA A 109 -2.31 21.64 8.56
N TRP A 110 -2.03 20.62 7.77
CA TRP A 110 -1.51 19.34 8.28
C TRP A 110 -0.04 19.18 7.91
N LEU A 111 0.79 18.96 8.91
CA LEU A 111 2.16 18.53 8.77
C LEU A 111 2.21 17.01 8.89
N ARG A 112 2.55 16.37 7.77
CA ARG A 112 2.77 14.92 7.73
C ARG A 112 3.78 14.48 8.80
N PRO A 113 3.61 13.29 9.40
CA PRO A 113 4.57 12.73 10.33
C PRO A 113 6.02 12.71 9.80
N ARG A 114 6.99 13.30 10.51
CA ARG A 114 8.42 13.32 10.13
C ARG A 114 9.35 13.03 11.31
N PRO A 115 10.48 12.32 11.09
CA PRO A 115 11.50 12.16 12.11
C PRO A 115 12.23 13.49 12.37
N LEU A 116 12.38 13.85 13.64
CA LEU A 116 13.03 15.07 14.10
C LEU A 116 13.98 14.74 15.25
N SER A 117 15.13 15.40 15.25
CA SER A 117 16.18 15.24 16.28
C SER A 117 16.62 16.57 16.87
N VAL A 118 15.76 17.60 16.78
CA VAL A 118 15.98 18.92 17.38
C VAL A 118 15.36 18.96 18.77
N ASP A 119 15.93 19.76 19.67
CA ASP A 119 15.41 19.84 21.05
C ASP A 119 14.04 20.54 21.10
N THR A 120 13.83 21.54 20.23
CA THR A 120 12.66 22.40 20.23
C THR A 120 12.21 22.71 18.80
N LEU A 121 10.90 22.72 18.58
CA LEU A 121 10.24 23.26 17.40
C LEU A 121 9.43 24.50 17.77
N MET A 122 9.31 25.43 16.82
CA MET A 122 8.49 26.62 16.95
C MET A 122 7.39 26.60 15.89
N LEU A 123 6.15 26.49 16.33
CA LEU A 123 4.96 26.55 15.48
C LEU A 123 4.36 27.95 15.57
N GLU A 124 4.36 28.68 14.46
CA GLU A 124 3.80 30.02 14.33
C GLU A 124 2.45 29.92 13.56
N PRO A 125 1.31 29.89 14.25
CA PRO A 125 0.02 29.79 13.60
C PRO A 125 -0.33 31.05 12.80
N SER A 126 -0.94 30.86 11.63
CA SER A 126 -1.51 31.96 10.84
C SER A 126 -2.76 32.53 11.49
N GLN A 127 -3.11 33.78 11.14
CA GLN A 127 -4.36 34.38 11.60
C GLN A 127 -5.56 33.51 11.20
N GLY A 128 -6.40 33.18 12.19
CA GLY A 128 -7.57 32.33 12.01
C GLY A 128 -7.38 30.86 12.40
N ALA A 129 -6.16 30.43 12.72
CA ALA A 129 -5.95 29.12 13.33
C ALA A 129 -6.54 29.12 14.74
N THR A 130 -7.32 28.09 15.07
CA THR A 130 -8.05 28.04 16.35
C THR A 130 -7.56 26.92 17.26
N ARG A 131 -6.90 25.91 16.70
CA ARG A 131 -6.42 24.74 17.43
C ARG A 131 -5.27 24.07 16.69
N ALA A 132 -4.27 23.60 17.43
CA ALA A 132 -3.25 22.68 16.95
C ALA A 132 -3.35 21.36 17.72
N THR A 133 -3.31 20.24 17.01
CA THR A 133 -3.13 18.91 17.59
C THR A 133 -1.73 18.44 17.25
N ILE A 134 -0.92 18.14 18.26
CA ILE A 134 0.47 17.68 18.09
C ILE A 134 0.52 16.21 18.50
N PHE A 135 1.03 15.37 17.60
CA PHE A 135 1.21 13.95 17.84
C PHE A 135 2.70 13.61 17.89
N ALA A 136 3.10 12.90 18.92
CA ALA A 136 4.35 12.14 18.97
C ALA A 136 4.06 10.71 18.52
N ARG A 137 4.79 10.22 17.52
CA ARG A 137 4.61 8.90 16.88
C ARG A 137 5.79 7.95 17.15
N GLY A 138 6.34 8.03 18.37
CA GLY A 138 7.48 7.22 18.80
C GLY A 138 8.83 7.68 18.25
N ALA A 139 9.85 6.85 18.48
CA ALA A 139 11.21 7.07 17.99
C ALA A 139 11.30 6.95 16.45
N PRO A 140 12.28 7.62 15.81
CA PRO A 140 12.62 7.40 14.41
C PRO A 140 12.86 5.92 14.12
N VAL A 141 12.40 5.48 12.96
CA VAL A 141 12.53 4.08 12.53
C VAL A 141 13.81 3.94 11.69
N PRO A 142 14.62 2.89 11.90
CA PRO A 142 15.81 2.66 11.09
C PRO A 142 15.45 2.30 9.64
N PRO A 143 16.44 2.30 8.72
CA PRO A 143 16.25 1.83 7.37
C PRO A 143 15.69 0.40 7.31
N ALA A 144 14.87 0.14 6.30
CA ALA A 144 14.28 -1.16 6.05
C ALA A 144 15.35 -2.23 5.81
N VAL A 145 15.12 -3.42 6.35
CA VAL A 145 15.95 -4.61 6.11
C VAL A 145 15.16 -5.60 5.27
N ARG A 146 15.78 -6.17 4.23
CA ARG A 146 15.08 -7.00 3.23
C ARG A 146 14.35 -8.18 3.88
N GLU A 147 15.03 -8.93 4.72
CA GLU A 147 14.59 -10.19 5.32
C GLU A 147 13.50 -10.02 6.40
N ARG A 148 13.21 -8.78 6.79
CA ARG A 148 12.25 -8.48 7.87
C ARG A 148 11.18 -7.48 7.48
N SER A 149 11.49 -6.51 6.64
CA SER A 149 10.56 -5.45 6.23
C SER A 149 9.96 -5.65 4.84
N LEU A 150 10.62 -6.43 3.97
CA LEU A 150 10.25 -6.55 2.55
C LEU A 150 9.84 -7.97 2.16
N VAL A 151 10.56 -9.00 2.63
CA VAL A 151 10.32 -10.39 2.28
C VAL A 151 10.71 -11.32 3.42
N TRP A 152 9.87 -12.30 3.71
CA TRP A 152 10.12 -13.31 4.74
C TRP A 152 10.30 -14.68 4.08
N THR A 153 11.47 -15.28 4.30
CA THR A 153 11.82 -16.64 3.87
C THR A 153 12.29 -17.51 5.05
N ASP A 154 12.29 -16.95 6.25
CA ASP A 154 12.66 -17.65 7.49
C ASP A 154 11.71 -18.82 7.76
N SER A 155 12.27 -20.00 8.00
CA SER A 155 11.53 -21.23 8.30
C SER A 155 10.56 -21.09 9.48
N ALA A 156 10.89 -20.29 10.50
CA ALA A 156 10.01 -20.07 11.65
C ALA A 156 8.70 -19.35 11.28
N VAL A 157 8.67 -18.68 10.13
CA VAL A 157 7.48 -18.07 9.55
C VAL A 157 6.90 -18.96 8.46
N VAL A 158 7.69 -19.33 7.43
CA VAL A 158 7.17 -19.94 6.19
C VAL A 158 7.13 -21.48 6.18
N ASP A 159 7.63 -22.17 7.21
CA ASP A 159 7.43 -23.62 7.37
C ASP A 159 6.35 -23.96 8.41
N ASP A 160 5.80 -22.99 9.13
CA ASP A 160 4.73 -23.21 10.10
C ASP A 160 3.35 -23.06 9.43
N PRO A 161 2.61 -24.16 9.20
CA PRO A 161 1.33 -24.11 8.49
C PRO A 161 0.24 -23.34 9.25
N ASP A 162 0.35 -23.27 10.59
CA ASP A 162 -0.56 -22.47 11.42
C ASP A 162 -0.33 -20.96 11.20
N VAL A 163 0.88 -20.57 10.78
CA VAL A 163 1.26 -19.19 10.48
C VAL A 163 0.94 -18.82 9.04
N VAL A 164 1.42 -19.60 8.08
CA VAL A 164 1.18 -19.39 6.66
C VAL A 164 1.34 -20.72 5.89
N GLY A 165 0.29 -21.55 5.93
CA GLY A 165 0.16 -22.77 5.13
C GLY A 165 -0.69 -22.60 3.87
N LEU A 166 -0.67 -23.61 3.00
CA LEU A 166 -1.58 -23.67 1.84
C LEU A 166 -3.03 -23.75 2.33
N GLY A 167 -3.28 -24.56 3.36
CA GLY A 167 -4.61 -24.72 3.94
C GLY A 167 -5.15 -23.39 4.46
N ARG A 168 -4.34 -22.68 5.25
CA ARG A 168 -4.69 -21.36 5.77
C ARG A 168 -5.02 -20.35 4.67
N VAL A 169 -4.16 -20.22 3.66
CA VAL A 169 -4.36 -19.27 2.55
C VAL A 169 -5.61 -19.61 1.73
N LEU A 170 -5.85 -20.89 1.44
CA LEU A 170 -7.03 -21.32 0.69
C LEU A 170 -8.33 -21.16 1.49
N ALA A 171 -8.31 -21.50 2.78
CA ALA A 171 -9.43 -21.36 3.69
C ALA A 171 -9.93 -19.91 3.79
N THR A 172 -9.03 -18.93 3.67
CA THR A 172 -9.37 -17.50 3.68
C THR A 172 -10.27 -17.09 2.50
N MET A 173 -10.15 -17.76 1.35
CA MET A 173 -10.93 -17.40 0.15
C MET A 173 -12.12 -18.34 -0.07
N ALA A 174 -12.04 -19.55 0.47
CA ALA A 174 -13.00 -20.60 0.21
C ALA A 174 -14.27 -20.44 1.06
N PRO A 175 -15.48 -20.58 0.48
CA PRO A 175 -16.74 -20.52 1.22
C PRO A 175 -16.87 -21.56 2.34
N ASP A 176 -16.17 -22.68 2.21
CA ASP A 176 -16.20 -23.76 3.19
C ASP A 176 -15.12 -23.63 4.27
N HIS A 177 -14.35 -22.54 4.26
CA HIS A 177 -13.23 -22.28 5.16
C HIS A 177 -12.20 -23.42 5.20
N HIS A 178 -12.13 -24.22 4.13
CA HIS A 178 -11.17 -25.29 3.95
C HIS A 178 -10.36 -25.08 2.67
N GLY A 179 -11.03 -24.98 1.52
CA GLY A 179 -10.41 -24.63 0.25
C GLY A 179 -9.96 -25.78 -0.65
N GLY A 180 -10.06 -27.04 -0.21
CA GLY A 180 -9.75 -28.19 -1.06
C GLY A 180 -10.67 -28.32 -2.28
N ARG A 181 -11.97 -28.05 -2.13
CA ARG A 181 -12.91 -28.02 -3.27
C ARG A 181 -12.60 -26.87 -4.24
N MET A 182 -12.22 -25.71 -3.71
CA MET A 182 -11.82 -24.58 -4.53
C MET A 182 -10.53 -24.87 -5.30
N LEU A 183 -9.56 -25.54 -4.68
CA LEU A 183 -8.31 -25.95 -5.33
C LEU A 183 -8.56 -26.93 -6.48
N ASP A 184 -9.35 -27.99 -6.26
CA ASP A 184 -9.72 -28.95 -7.32
C ASP A 184 -10.46 -28.25 -8.48
N ALA A 185 -11.47 -27.43 -8.15
CA ALA A 185 -12.21 -26.67 -9.15
C ALA A 185 -11.31 -25.71 -9.94
N TRP A 186 -10.40 -25.01 -9.25
CA TRP A 186 -9.43 -24.10 -9.86
C TRP A 186 -8.50 -24.84 -10.84
N PHE A 187 -7.93 -25.97 -10.42
CA PHE A 187 -7.02 -26.76 -11.25
C PHE A 187 -7.73 -27.37 -12.47
N ARG A 188 -8.98 -27.83 -12.32
CA ARG A 188 -9.80 -28.27 -13.44
C ARG A 188 -10.17 -27.12 -14.38
N ARG A 189 -10.49 -25.94 -13.83
CA ARG A 189 -10.77 -24.74 -14.63
C ARG A 189 -9.54 -24.29 -15.41
N PHE A 190 -8.34 -24.40 -14.82
CA PHE A 190 -7.08 -24.14 -15.50
C PHE A 190 -6.97 -24.88 -16.83
N ALA A 191 -7.33 -26.17 -16.85
CA ALA A 191 -7.27 -27.04 -18.02
C ALA A 191 -8.40 -26.85 -19.04
N THR A 192 -9.47 -26.14 -18.67
CA THR A 192 -10.70 -26.03 -19.47
C THR A 192 -11.04 -24.61 -19.91
N THR A 193 -10.22 -23.62 -19.54
CA THR A 193 -10.32 -22.27 -20.11
C THR A 193 -10.21 -22.31 -21.63
N LEU A 194 -11.00 -21.48 -22.33
CA LEU A 194 -11.09 -21.40 -23.81
C LEU A 194 -9.74 -21.25 -24.53
N HIS A 195 -8.67 -20.89 -23.81
CA HIS A 195 -7.38 -20.49 -24.35
C HIS A 195 -6.24 -21.33 -23.81
N SER A 196 -6.50 -22.51 -23.22
CA SER A 196 -5.43 -23.42 -22.81
C SER A 196 -5.89 -24.87 -22.77
N GLU A 197 -5.07 -25.74 -23.36
CA GLU A 197 -5.22 -27.19 -23.36
C GLU A 197 -4.29 -27.84 -22.33
N ARG A 198 -3.85 -27.08 -21.31
CA ARG A 198 -2.90 -27.56 -20.31
C ARG A 198 -3.57 -28.41 -19.26
N ALA A 199 -3.39 -29.71 -19.42
CA ALA A 199 -3.91 -30.70 -18.49
C ALA A 199 -3.11 -30.78 -17.17
N GLY A 200 -1.90 -30.21 -17.07
CA GLY A 200 -0.99 -30.40 -15.94
C GLY A 200 -1.63 -30.18 -14.56
N PRO A 201 -2.22 -29.01 -14.28
CA PRO A 201 -2.92 -28.78 -13.02
C PRO A 201 -4.10 -29.74 -12.76
N ALA A 202 -4.90 -30.06 -13.78
CA ALA A 202 -5.98 -31.02 -13.65
C ALA A 202 -5.48 -32.47 -13.39
N GLN A 203 -4.37 -32.86 -14.02
CA GLN A 203 -3.71 -34.14 -13.79
C GLN A 203 -3.12 -34.21 -12.37
N LEU A 204 -2.53 -33.11 -11.88
CA LEU A 204 -2.13 -32.98 -10.49
C LEU A 204 -3.33 -33.17 -9.55
N ALA A 205 -4.47 -32.52 -9.81
CA ALA A 205 -5.68 -32.71 -9.01
C ALA A 205 -6.16 -34.18 -8.99
N ASP A 206 -6.10 -34.87 -10.13
CA ASP A 206 -6.45 -36.29 -10.20
C ASP A 206 -5.45 -37.16 -9.40
N GLU A 207 -4.15 -36.87 -9.43
CA GLU A 207 -3.14 -37.57 -8.62
C GLU A 207 -3.30 -37.31 -7.11
N LEU A 208 -3.69 -36.09 -6.73
CA LEU A 208 -4.03 -35.76 -5.34
C LEU A 208 -5.28 -36.55 -4.91
N ALA A 209 -6.31 -36.66 -5.74
CA ALA A 209 -7.51 -37.44 -5.44
C ALA A 209 -7.21 -38.94 -5.24
N VAL A 210 -6.26 -39.49 -6.00
CA VAL A 210 -5.79 -40.88 -5.81
C VAL A 210 -5.06 -41.06 -4.48
N THR A 211 -4.28 -40.06 -4.07
CA THR A 211 -3.39 -40.15 -2.89
C THR A 211 -4.12 -39.81 -1.58
N TYR A 212 -4.93 -38.76 -1.58
CA TYR A 212 -5.57 -38.17 -0.39
C TYR A 212 -7.08 -38.45 -0.32
N GLY A 213 -7.65 -39.14 -1.32
CA GLY A 213 -9.06 -39.52 -1.38
C GLY A 213 -9.86 -38.68 -2.38
N ALA A 214 -10.99 -39.23 -2.84
CA ALA A 214 -11.77 -38.62 -3.92
C ALA A 214 -12.57 -37.37 -3.53
N ASP A 215 -12.69 -37.06 -2.24
CA ASP A 215 -13.38 -35.86 -1.75
C ASP A 215 -12.36 -34.79 -1.34
N PRO A 216 -12.19 -33.71 -2.13
CA PRO A 216 -11.26 -32.63 -1.81
C PRO A 216 -11.59 -31.88 -0.52
N ALA A 217 -12.81 -31.98 -0.01
CA ALA A 217 -13.18 -31.37 1.26
C ALA A 217 -12.53 -32.05 2.48
N GLY A 218 -11.97 -33.26 2.30
CA GLY A 218 -11.27 -34.01 3.34
C GLY A 218 -9.75 -34.05 3.19
N TRP A 219 -9.18 -33.36 2.20
CA TRP A 219 -7.72 -33.32 2.02
C TRP A 219 -7.04 -32.51 3.12
N ASP A 220 -5.98 -33.05 3.70
CA ASP A 220 -5.05 -32.23 4.49
C ASP A 220 -4.22 -31.36 3.53
N LEU A 221 -4.61 -30.09 3.41
CA LEU A 221 -4.02 -29.16 2.44
C LEU A 221 -2.56 -28.84 2.72
N ASP A 222 -2.13 -28.91 3.99
CA ASP A 222 -0.75 -28.63 4.37
C ASP A 222 0.15 -29.87 4.21
N ALA A 223 -0.44 -31.06 4.01
CA ALA A 223 0.27 -32.28 3.61
C ALA A 223 0.45 -32.41 2.08
N LEU A 224 -0.22 -31.59 1.28
CA LEU A 224 -0.08 -31.60 -0.17
C LEU A 224 1.34 -31.19 -0.61
N PRO A 225 1.81 -31.56 -1.83
CA PRO A 225 3.17 -31.28 -2.30
C PRO A 225 3.32 -29.81 -2.73
N PHE A 226 3.12 -28.90 -1.79
CA PHE A 226 3.27 -27.46 -1.94
C PHE A 226 4.07 -26.91 -0.77
N LYS A 227 4.82 -25.84 -1.02
CA LYS A 227 5.61 -25.17 0.00
C LYS A 227 5.48 -23.67 -0.15
N VAL A 228 5.33 -22.96 0.98
CA VAL A 228 5.45 -21.50 0.99
C VAL A 228 6.91 -21.12 0.78
N THR A 229 7.15 -20.43 -0.34
CA THR A 229 8.49 -20.01 -0.74
C THR A 229 8.83 -18.63 -0.20
N GLY A 230 7.83 -17.77 0.05
CA GLY A 230 8.04 -16.49 0.73
C GLY A 230 6.75 -15.71 0.97
N VAL A 231 6.83 -14.79 1.93
CA VAL A 231 5.82 -13.73 2.12
C VAL A 231 6.46 -12.40 1.72
N HIS A 232 5.77 -11.60 0.91
CA HIS A 232 6.32 -10.41 0.29
C HIS A 232 5.47 -9.19 0.62
N ASN A 233 6.11 -8.13 1.08
CA ASN A 233 5.47 -6.83 1.30
C ASN A 233 5.62 -5.95 0.05
N ARG A 234 4.50 -5.39 -0.41
CA ARG A 234 4.40 -4.52 -1.59
C ARG A 234 3.81 -3.16 -1.25
N LEU A 235 4.36 -2.50 -0.24
CA LEU A 235 4.05 -1.09 0.05
C LEU A 235 4.36 -0.16 -1.13
N ASP A 236 5.20 -0.61 -2.07
CA ASP A 236 5.44 0.10 -3.33
C ASP A 236 4.19 0.27 -4.21
N LEU A 237 3.09 -0.43 -3.89
CA LEU A 237 1.82 -0.39 -4.63
C LEU A 237 0.73 0.46 -3.95
N ALA A 238 1.01 1.15 -2.85
CA ALA A 238 0.03 1.94 -2.08
C ALA A 238 -0.78 2.93 -2.94
N ASP A 239 -0.15 3.56 -3.93
CA ASP A 239 -0.78 4.58 -4.77
C ASP A 239 -1.90 4.05 -5.68
N ARG A 240 -2.11 2.72 -5.76
CA ARG A 240 -3.00 2.10 -6.77
C ARG A 240 -4.33 1.56 -6.25
N GLY A 241 -4.48 1.36 -4.93
CA GLY A 241 -5.50 0.45 -4.39
C GLY A 241 -6.49 1.02 -3.39
N GLY A 242 -6.42 2.32 -3.10
CA GLY A 242 -7.18 2.91 -1.98
C GLY A 242 -6.75 2.39 -0.60
N GLY A 243 -5.57 1.78 -0.53
CA GLY A 243 -4.97 1.24 0.69
C GLY A 243 -3.44 1.24 0.61
N CYS A 244 -2.78 0.65 1.60
CA CYS A 244 -1.33 0.72 1.77
C CYS A 244 -0.56 -0.42 1.09
N GLY A 245 -0.95 -0.72 -0.15
CA GLY A 245 -0.28 -1.72 -0.98
C GLY A 245 -0.79 -3.13 -0.70
N GLU A 246 0.08 -4.12 -0.87
CA GLU A 246 -0.31 -5.54 -0.86
C GLU A 246 0.65 -6.37 -0.02
N LEU A 247 0.14 -7.40 0.64
CA LEU A 247 0.91 -8.52 1.15
C LEU A 247 0.74 -9.68 0.16
N ARG A 248 1.81 -10.38 -0.20
CA ARG A 248 1.74 -11.52 -1.10
C ARG A 248 2.31 -12.78 -0.48
N VAL A 249 1.63 -13.91 -0.67
CA VAL A 249 2.12 -15.23 -0.24
C VAL A 249 2.47 -16.04 -1.49
N SER A 250 3.75 -16.39 -1.64
CA SER A 250 4.26 -17.23 -2.72
C SER A 250 4.25 -18.69 -2.29
N ILE A 251 3.63 -19.54 -3.09
CA ILE A 251 3.57 -20.99 -2.90
C ILE A 251 4.05 -21.67 -4.18
N ALA A 252 4.83 -22.75 -4.04
CA ALA A 252 5.29 -23.54 -5.17
C ALA A 252 4.99 -25.03 -4.98
N SER A 253 4.60 -25.70 -6.05
CA SER A 253 4.52 -27.17 -6.05
C SER A 253 5.92 -27.76 -5.94
N THR A 254 6.04 -28.79 -5.09
CA THR A 254 7.22 -29.66 -4.95
C THR A 254 7.01 -31.01 -5.64
N HIS A 255 5.91 -31.17 -6.39
CA HIS A 255 5.57 -32.41 -7.06
C HIS A 255 6.62 -32.81 -8.11
N PRO A 256 7.12 -34.06 -8.16
CA PRO A 256 8.21 -34.45 -9.07
C PRO A 256 7.94 -34.19 -10.56
N THR A 257 6.68 -34.29 -10.97
CA THR A 257 6.26 -34.10 -12.38
C THR A 257 5.80 -32.68 -12.68
N TYR A 258 5.16 -32.02 -11.71
CA TYR A 258 4.47 -30.75 -11.93
C TYR A 258 5.16 -29.55 -11.30
N ALA A 259 6.32 -29.77 -10.66
CA ALA A 259 7.17 -28.70 -10.19
C ALA A 259 8.02 -28.11 -11.34
N PRO A 260 8.24 -26.78 -11.36
CA PRO A 260 7.58 -25.79 -10.51
C PRO A 260 6.24 -25.32 -11.10
N PHE A 261 5.16 -25.46 -10.32
CA PHE A 261 3.92 -24.71 -10.51
C PHE A 261 3.84 -23.68 -9.38
N HIS A 262 3.89 -22.39 -9.73
CA HIS A 262 3.88 -21.31 -8.75
C HIS A 262 2.50 -20.68 -8.63
N MET A 263 2.14 -20.33 -7.39
CA MET A 263 0.94 -19.61 -7.03
C MET A 263 1.34 -18.41 -6.18
N LEU A 264 0.74 -17.25 -6.43
CA LEU A 264 0.96 -16.03 -5.66
C LEU A 264 -0.39 -15.48 -5.22
N PHE A 265 -0.62 -15.39 -3.92
CA PHE A 265 -1.89 -14.89 -3.36
C PHE A 265 -1.69 -13.46 -2.88
N LEU A 266 -2.54 -12.54 -3.32
CA LEU A 266 -2.42 -11.11 -3.04
C LEU A 266 -3.51 -10.67 -2.07
N PHE A 267 -3.10 -9.98 -1.01
CA PHE A 267 -3.97 -9.44 0.02
C PHE A 267 -3.75 -7.93 0.14
N ARG A 268 -4.81 -7.14 0.17
CA ARG A 268 -4.76 -5.69 0.38
C ARG A 268 -4.30 -5.38 1.80
N GLN A 269 -3.40 -4.42 1.94
CA GLN A 269 -3.10 -3.81 3.22
C GLN A 269 -3.97 -2.58 3.39
N GLU A 270 -4.86 -2.58 4.39
CA GLU A 270 -5.72 -1.43 4.68
C GLU A 270 -4.92 -0.29 5.34
N PRO A 271 -5.30 0.98 5.14
CA PRO A 271 -4.75 2.07 5.90
C PRO A 271 -5.23 2.01 7.35
N GLY A 272 -4.31 2.17 8.30
CA GLY A 272 -4.65 2.35 9.72
C GLY A 272 -4.99 3.80 10.07
N GLU A 273 -5.31 4.07 11.34
CA GLU A 273 -5.62 5.42 11.84
C GLU A 273 -4.49 6.43 11.56
N GLY A 274 -3.23 6.00 11.68
CA GLY A 274 -2.05 6.83 11.38
C GLY A 274 -1.66 6.89 9.90
N ASP A 275 -2.46 6.34 8.99
CA ASP A 275 -2.23 6.36 7.54
C ASP A 275 -3.17 7.30 6.78
N VAL A 276 -4.08 7.96 7.49
CA VAL A 276 -5.11 8.83 6.92
C VAL A 276 -4.95 10.24 7.47
N ALA A 277 -4.71 11.20 6.60
CA ALA A 277 -4.66 12.61 6.95
C ALA A 277 -6.05 13.12 7.42
N PRO A 278 -6.13 14.23 8.17
CA PRO A 278 -7.40 14.81 8.61
C PRO A 278 -8.41 15.07 7.47
N GLY A 279 -7.91 15.41 6.27
CA GLY A 279 -8.73 15.57 5.05
C GLY A 279 -9.18 14.26 4.38
N GLY A 280 -8.87 13.10 4.95
CA GLY A 280 -9.21 11.77 4.43
C GLY A 280 -8.22 11.19 3.43
N ALA A 281 -7.13 11.91 3.09
CA ALA A 281 -6.12 11.44 2.15
C ALA A 281 -5.26 10.32 2.77
N VAL A 282 -5.15 9.19 2.08
CA VAL A 282 -4.33 8.05 2.50
C VAL A 282 -2.86 8.27 2.10
N HIS A 283 -1.94 8.09 3.05
CA HIS A 283 -0.50 8.33 2.87
C HIS A 283 0.40 7.18 3.35
N CYS A 284 -0.13 6.20 4.09
CA CYS A 284 0.56 4.94 4.40
C CYS A 284 1.87 5.02 5.21
N LEU A 285 2.04 6.11 5.97
CA LEU A 285 3.28 6.36 6.72
C LEU A 285 3.37 5.48 7.97
N ALA A 286 2.27 5.27 8.69
CA ALA A 286 2.22 4.40 9.86
C ALA A 286 2.42 2.94 9.47
N THR A 287 1.77 2.48 8.39
CA THR A 287 1.99 1.13 7.85
C THR A 287 3.45 0.94 7.43
N ALA A 288 4.05 1.90 6.70
CA ALA A 288 5.46 1.83 6.31
C ALA A 288 6.40 1.70 7.53
N ARG A 289 6.15 2.46 8.59
CA ARG A 289 6.92 2.40 9.83
C ARG A 289 6.75 1.07 10.57
N ARG A 290 5.52 0.56 10.65
CA ARG A 290 5.24 -0.74 11.29
C ARG A 290 6.08 -1.84 10.65
N TRP A 291 6.16 -1.87 9.33
CA TRP A 291 7.00 -2.82 8.58
C TRP A 291 8.50 -2.59 8.78
N ALA A 292 8.96 -1.35 8.78
CA ALA A 292 10.37 -1.05 8.98
C ALA A 292 10.86 -1.35 10.42
N ARG A 293 10.00 -1.18 11.44
CA ARG A 293 10.29 -1.54 12.84
C ARG A 293 10.55 -3.04 13.05
N LEU A 294 10.07 -3.92 12.17
CA LEU A 294 10.38 -5.35 12.26
C LEU A 294 11.90 -5.62 12.22
N ALA A 295 12.67 -4.74 11.57
CA ALA A 295 14.13 -4.82 11.53
C ALA A 295 14.81 -4.68 12.90
N THR A 296 14.13 -4.09 13.91
CA THR A 296 14.71 -3.86 15.24
C THR A 296 14.41 -4.95 16.27
N LEU A 297 13.52 -5.88 15.93
CA LEU A 297 13.03 -6.88 16.89
C LEU A 297 14.08 -7.96 17.17
N SER A 298 13.94 -8.69 18.27
CA SER A 298 14.63 -9.98 18.41
C SER A 298 14.02 -10.99 17.40
N ASP A 299 14.68 -12.15 17.18
CA ASP A 299 14.11 -13.17 16.29
C ASP A 299 12.75 -13.69 16.82
N ASP A 300 12.64 -13.92 18.12
CA ASP A 300 11.39 -14.36 18.76
C ASP A 300 10.28 -13.30 18.63
N ASP A 301 10.60 -12.03 18.92
CA ASP A 301 9.63 -10.94 18.80
C ASP A 301 9.23 -10.71 17.34
N PHE A 302 10.17 -10.85 16.39
CA PHE A 302 9.87 -10.77 14.96
C PHE A 302 8.86 -11.84 14.53
N VAL A 303 9.03 -13.09 14.95
CA VAL A 303 8.09 -14.17 14.61
C VAL A 303 6.71 -13.89 15.19
N ILE A 304 6.62 -13.37 16.43
CA ILE A 304 5.35 -12.98 17.04
C ILE A 304 4.66 -11.87 16.23
N GLU A 305 5.38 -10.81 15.91
CA GLU A 305 4.82 -9.67 15.14
C GLU A 305 4.47 -10.06 13.71
N ALA A 306 5.29 -10.89 13.05
CA ALA A 306 4.98 -11.43 11.72
C ALA A 306 3.67 -12.22 11.74
N ARG A 307 3.45 -13.06 12.76
CA ARG A 307 2.18 -13.79 12.94
C ARG A 307 0.99 -12.86 13.07
N LEU A 308 1.09 -11.83 13.91
CA LEU A 308 0.02 -10.84 14.09
C LEU A 308 -0.29 -10.11 12.78
N LEU A 309 0.72 -9.73 12.00
CA LEU A 309 0.53 -9.10 10.69
C LEU A 309 -0.15 -10.03 9.68
N LEU A 310 0.20 -11.32 9.69
CA LEU A 310 -0.44 -12.33 8.84
C LEU A 310 -1.88 -12.62 9.27
N ASP A 311 -2.16 -12.69 10.57
CA ASP A 311 -3.51 -12.83 11.13
C ASP A 311 -4.40 -11.63 10.75
N GLU A 312 -3.84 -10.42 10.78
CA GLU A 312 -4.56 -9.20 10.39
C GLU A 312 -4.83 -9.15 8.88
N THR A 313 -3.91 -9.68 8.05
CA THR A 313 -3.90 -9.43 6.61
C THR A 313 -4.46 -10.59 5.77
N ILE A 314 -4.21 -11.84 6.15
CA ILE A 314 -4.70 -13.03 5.44
C ILE A 314 -6.13 -13.33 5.90
N VAL A 315 -7.04 -12.43 5.55
CA VAL A 315 -8.48 -12.49 5.85
C VAL A 315 -9.31 -12.34 4.57
N PRO A 316 -10.55 -12.88 4.52
CA PRO A 316 -11.34 -12.92 3.29
C PRO A 316 -11.55 -11.53 2.67
N GLU A 317 -11.78 -10.50 3.50
CA GLU A 317 -12.07 -9.13 3.08
C GLU A 317 -10.88 -8.44 2.43
N ARG A 318 -9.67 -8.94 2.67
CA ARG A 318 -8.43 -8.40 2.12
C ARG A 318 -7.97 -9.17 0.89
N PHE A 319 -8.52 -10.34 0.56
CA PHE A 319 -8.10 -11.08 -0.62
C PHE A 319 -8.43 -10.30 -1.91
N LEU A 320 -7.43 -10.13 -2.78
CA LEU A 320 -7.56 -9.40 -4.04
C LEU A 320 -7.68 -10.37 -5.22
N LEU A 321 -6.65 -11.17 -5.44
CA LEU A 321 -6.54 -12.13 -6.53
C LEU A 321 -5.42 -13.13 -6.25
N ALA A 322 -5.43 -14.24 -6.96
CA ALA A 322 -4.31 -15.17 -7.05
C ALA A 322 -3.68 -15.11 -8.44
N GLU A 323 -2.38 -15.34 -8.53
CA GLU A 323 -1.66 -15.50 -9.78
C GLU A 323 -1.12 -16.92 -9.86
N SER A 324 -1.09 -17.50 -11.04
CA SER A 324 -0.48 -18.82 -11.25
C SER A 324 0.49 -18.79 -12.42
N VAL A 325 1.58 -19.52 -12.30
CA VAL A 325 2.62 -19.62 -13.31
C VAL A 325 2.94 -21.08 -13.51
N GLU A 326 2.63 -21.58 -14.69
CA GLU A 326 2.94 -22.96 -15.06
C GLU A 326 4.21 -23.00 -15.91
N LEU A 327 5.27 -23.58 -15.34
CA LEU A 327 6.57 -23.76 -16.00
C LEU A 327 6.77 -25.19 -16.56
N THR A 328 5.83 -26.10 -16.33
CA THR A 328 5.95 -27.53 -16.69
C THR A 328 6.02 -27.79 -18.19
N VAL A 329 5.42 -26.92 -19.01
CA VAL A 329 5.47 -27.02 -20.48
C VAL A 329 5.82 -25.66 -21.08
N SER A 330 6.79 -25.62 -22.00
CA SER A 330 7.15 -24.40 -22.74
C SER A 330 6.18 -24.16 -23.91
N PRO A 331 5.79 -22.90 -24.22
CA PRO A 331 6.11 -21.66 -23.49
C PRO A 331 5.39 -21.60 -22.16
N TRP A 332 5.95 -21.02 -21.10
CA TRP A 332 5.25 -20.95 -19.81
C TRP A 332 3.96 -20.11 -19.91
N GLU A 333 3.02 -20.33 -18.99
CA GLU A 333 1.71 -19.66 -18.99
C GLU A 333 1.45 -18.96 -17.64
N TRP A 334 1.20 -17.65 -17.69
CA TRP A 334 0.79 -16.85 -16.51
C TRP A 334 -0.63 -16.35 -16.61
N ARG A 335 -1.30 -16.41 -15.46
CA ARG A 335 -2.72 -16.17 -15.28
C ARG A 335 -3.00 -15.46 -13.97
N GLN A 336 -4.05 -14.64 -13.97
CA GLN A 336 -4.63 -14.05 -12.78
C GLN A 336 -6.00 -14.68 -12.54
N TRP A 337 -6.35 -14.81 -11.26
CA TRP A 337 -7.53 -15.49 -10.77
C TRP A 337 -8.22 -14.60 -9.77
N THR A 338 -9.39 -14.10 -10.12
CA THR A 338 -10.17 -13.22 -9.26
C THR A 338 -11.35 -13.98 -8.65
N PRO A 339 -11.72 -13.67 -7.41
CA PRO A 339 -12.94 -14.21 -6.83
C PRO A 339 -14.16 -13.72 -7.61
N THR A 340 -15.11 -14.61 -7.87
CA THR A 340 -16.44 -14.30 -8.41
C THR A 340 -17.44 -14.07 -7.28
N GLU A 341 -18.66 -13.62 -7.61
CA GLU A 341 -19.77 -13.54 -6.65
C GLU A 341 -20.13 -14.90 -6.02
N SER A 342 -19.82 -16.01 -6.70
CA SER A 342 -19.99 -17.37 -6.18
C SER A 342 -18.78 -17.88 -5.38
N SER A 343 -17.79 -17.01 -5.13
CA SER A 343 -16.51 -17.33 -4.49
C SER A 343 -15.71 -18.42 -5.20
N GLU A 344 -16.00 -18.64 -6.49
CA GLU A 344 -15.12 -19.41 -7.37
C GLU A 344 -14.01 -18.49 -7.87
N LEU A 345 -12.90 -19.08 -8.31
CA LEU A 345 -11.84 -18.33 -8.98
C LEU A 345 -12.09 -18.34 -10.48
N ASP A 346 -12.23 -17.15 -11.07
CA ASP A 346 -12.28 -16.97 -12.52
C ASP A 346 -11.03 -16.28 -13.06
N ASN A 347 -10.76 -16.45 -14.34
CA ASN A 347 -9.59 -15.92 -15.00
C ASN A 347 -9.97 -14.78 -15.95
N PRO A 348 -10.13 -13.55 -15.45
CA PRO A 348 -10.38 -12.42 -16.32
C PRO A 348 -9.12 -12.12 -17.15
N PRO A 349 -9.27 -11.55 -18.37
CA PRO A 349 -8.13 -11.09 -19.15
C PRO A 349 -7.27 -10.14 -18.31
N LEU A 350 -5.96 -10.41 -18.25
CA LEU A 350 -4.99 -9.69 -17.42
C LEU A 350 -5.19 -8.16 -17.53
N PHE A 351 -5.26 -7.47 -16.40
CA PHE A 351 -5.45 -6.02 -16.34
C PHE A 351 -4.35 -5.33 -17.14
N MET A 352 -4.71 -4.62 -18.22
CA MET A 352 -3.78 -3.87 -19.09
C MET A 352 -2.74 -4.72 -19.85
N THR A 353 -3.00 -6.00 -20.16
CA THR A 353 -2.19 -6.66 -21.19
C THR A 353 -2.79 -6.40 -22.56
N VAL A 354 -1.95 -5.99 -23.49
CA VAL A 354 -2.29 -6.02 -24.91
C VAL A 354 -1.68 -7.25 -25.57
N ALA A 355 -2.30 -7.73 -26.64
CA ALA A 355 -1.74 -8.79 -27.47
C ALA A 355 -0.68 -8.21 -28.42
N THR A 356 0.50 -7.84 -27.90
CA THR A 356 1.54 -7.10 -28.63
C THR A 356 1.84 -7.64 -30.02
N PRO A 357 2.08 -8.96 -30.25
CA PRO A 357 2.35 -9.46 -31.60
C PRO A 357 1.21 -9.17 -32.57
N MET A 358 -0.04 -9.33 -32.12
CA MET A 358 -1.23 -9.07 -32.94
C MET A 358 -1.43 -7.57 -33.22
N LEU A 359 -1.12 -6.70 -32.27
CA LEU A 359 -1.27 -5.25 -32.43
C LEU A 359 -0.10 -4.59 -33.16
N ASN A 360 1.05 -5.24 -33.23
CA ASN A 360 2.19 -4.80 -34.03
C ASN A 360 2.02 -5.10 -35.52
N GLU A 361 1.22 -6.11 -35.88
CA GLU A 361 0.90 -6.42 -37.27
C GLU A 361 0.01 -5.34 -37.90
N ALA A 362 0.36 -4.89 -39.12
CA ALA A 362 -0.43 -3.92 -39.86
C ALA A 362 -1.81 -4.48 -40.24
N GLY A 363 -2.88 -3.73 -39.93
CA GLY A 363 -4.24 -4.09 -40.28
C GLY A 363 -5.30 -3.35 -39.45
N PRO A 364 -6.60 -3.62 -39.70
CA PRO A 364 -7.70 -2.88 -39.08
C PRO A 364 -7.67 -2.90 -37.56
N LEU A 365 -7.29 -4.03 -36.95
CA LEU A 365 -7.21 -4.14 -35.50
C LEU A 365 -6.12 -3.24 -34.89
N ARG A 366 -4.97 -3.09 -35.57
CA ARG A 366 -3.93 -2.15 -35.18
C ARG A 366 -4.40 -0.72 -35.35
N ASP A 367 -5.07 -0.40 -36.45
CA ASP A 367 -5.59 0.95 -36.70
C ASP A 367 -6.62 1.35 -35.64
N ASP A 368 -7.55 0.45 -35.31
CA ASP A 368 -8.55 0.63 -34.25
C ASP A 368 -7.88 0.80 -32.87
N PHE A 369 -6.82 0.02 -32.61
CA PHE A 369 -6.05 0.15 -31.38
C PHE A 369 -5.33 1.50 -31.28
N LEU A 370 -4.64 1.94 -32.34
CA LEU A 370 -3.97 3.23 -32.36
C LEU A 370 -4.96 4.40 -32.23
N ALA A 371 -6.14 4.29 -32.85
CA ALA A 371 -7.22 5.26 -32.67
C ALA A 371 -7.70 5.32 -31.21
N PHE A 372 -7.95 4.16 -30.59
CA PHE A 372 -8.29 4.09 -29.18
C PHE A 372 -7.21 4.72 -28.28
N VAL A 373 -5.93 4.42 -28.54
CA VAL A 373 -4.80 4.99 -27.78
C VAL A 373 -4.74 6.51 -27.95
N ALA A 374 -4.97 7.03 -29.15
CA ALA A 374 -4.95 8.46 -29.42
C ALA A 374 -6.08 9.19 -28.66
N GLU A 375 -7.28 8.62 -28.66
CA GLU A 375 -8.45 9.18 -27.96
C GLU A 375 -8.31 9.14 -26.43
N ASN A 376 -7.52 8.20 -25.90
CA ASN A 376 -7.45 7.91 -24.47
C ASN A 376 -6.05 8.11 -23.86
N ALA A 377 -5.15 8.82 -24.55
CA ALA A 377 -3.73 8.89 -24.19
C ALA A 377 -3.48 9.37 -22.75
N GLU A 378 -4.18 10.40 -22.29
CA GLU A 378 -4.08 10.92 -20.92
C GLU A 378 -4.53 9.87 -19.88
N GLY A 379 -5.69 9.25 -20.13
CA GLY A 379 -6.27 8.24 -19.26
C GLY A 379 -5.43 6.96 -19.21
N LEU A 380 -4.81 6.58 -20.34
CA LEU A 380 -3.88 5.44 -20.41
C LEU A 380 -2.54 5.76 -19.74
N ALA A 381 -2.01 6.97 -19.92
CA ALA A 381 -0.78 7.43 -19.25
C ALA A 381 -0.95 7.48 -17.72
N SER A 382 -2.13 7.91 -17.26
CA SER A 382 -2.53 7.95 -15.84
C SER A 382 -3.14 6.63 -15.33
N ARG A 383 -3.31 5.62 -16.18
CA ARG A 383 -3.94 4.32 -15.88
C ARG A 383 -5.37 4.39 -15.32
N THR A 384 -6.11 5.41 -15.68
CA THR A 384 -7.53 5.57 -15.34
C THR A 384 -8.45 4.99 -16.41
N THR A 385 -7.94 4.71 -17.62
CA THR A 385 -8.69 4.08 -18.71
C THR A 385 -8.38 2.59 -18.85
N ALA A 386 -9.43 1.77 -18.90
CA ALA A 386 -9.31 0.35 -19.18
C ALA A 386 -9.13 0.07 -20.69
N ILE A 387 -8.18 -0.80 -21.04
CA ILE A 387 -7.98 -1.27 -22.43
C ILE A 387 -9.18 -2.12 -22.86
N PRO A 388 -9.82 -1.92 -24.02
CA PRO A 388 -10.88 -2.82 -24.49
C PRO A 388 -10.44 -4.28 -24.58
N SER A 389 -11.33 -5.23 -24.22
CA SER A 389 -11.01 -6.66 -24.20
C SER A 389 -10.55 -7.20 -25.57
N GLY A 390 -11.00 -6.60 -26.68
CA GLY A 390 -10.60 -6.97 -28.04
C GLY A 390 -9.11 -6.73 -28.35
N PHE A 391 -8.42 -5.89 -27.58
CA PHE A 391 -6.98 -5.65 -27.73
C PHE A 391 -6.13 -6.48 -26.76
N ARG A 392 -6.77 -7.19 -25.83
CA ARG A 392 -6.07 -7.91 -24.75
C ARG A 392 -5.73 -9.34 -25.13
N ALA A 393 -4.61 -9.83 -24.62
CA ALA A 393 -4.34 -11.26 -24.64
C ALA A 393 -5.08 -11.94 -23.48
N GLN A 394 -5.74 -13.06 -23.75
CA GLN A 394 -6.40 -13.86 -22.70
C GLN A 394 -5.40 -14.63 -21.83
N SER A 395 -4.17 -14.86 -22.31
CA SER A 395 -3.05 -15.45 -21.56
C SER A 395 -1.72 -14.88 -22.06
N ALA A 396 -0.75 -14.66 -21.17
CA ALA A 396 0.61 -14.34 -21.57
C ALA A 396 1.41 -15.64 -21.77
N ARG A 397 1.82 -15.91 -23.01
CA ARG A 397 2.64 -17.07 -23.38
C ARG A 397 3.93 -16.57 -24.01
N VAL A 398 5.07 -16.86 -23.40
CA VAL A 398 6.36 -16.47 -23.96
C VAL A 398 7.31 -17.67 -23.87
N PRO A 399 7.98 -18.07 -24.96
CA PRO A 399 9.03 -19.06 -24.85
C PRO A 399 10.15 -18.53 -23.93
N PRO A 400 10.74 -19.37 -23.07
CA PRO A 400 11.98 -19.01 -22.39
C PRO A 400 13.01 -18.54 -23.44
N SER A 401 13.84 -17.55 -23.12
CA SER A 401 14.93 -17.02 -23.97
C SER A 401 14.55 -16.28 -25.26
N VAL A 402 13.26 -16.11 -25.57
CA VAL A 402 12.83 -15.21 -26.65
C VAL A 402 12.63 -13.81 -26.08
N PRO A 403 13.38 -12.79 -26.56
CA PRO A 403 13.14 -11.41 -26.16
C PRO A 403 11.69 -11.04 -26.51
N ALA A 404 10.97 -10.46 -25.56
CA ALA A 404 9.61 -10.05 -25.88
C ALA A 404 9.63 -8.85 -26.84
N GLU A 405 8.70 -8.88 -27.79
CA GLU A 405 8.46 -7.76 -28.69
C GLU A 405 7.82 -6.60 -27.91
N ARG A 406 8.31 -5.38 -28.16
CA ARG A 406 7.75 -4.16 -27.56
C ARG A 406 6.55 -3.70 -28.37
N LEU A 407 5.57 -3.13 -27.70
CA LEU A 407 4.42 -2.50 -28.32
C LEU A 407 4.89 -1.36 -29.22
N ASP A 408 4.62 -1.51 -30.52
CA ASP A 408 4.94 -0.50 -31.50
C ASP A 408 3.76 0.47 -31.66
N LEU A 409 3.96 1.70 -31.19
CA LEU A 409 3.02 2.81 -31.35
C LEU A 409 3.30 3.66 -32.60
N THR A 410 4.15 3.19 -33.53
CA THR A 410 4.40 3.87 -34.81
C THR A 410 3.09 4.02 -35.59
N GLY A 411 2.75 5.27 -35.91
CA GLY A 411 1.47 5.64 -36.53
C GLY A 411 0.58 6.49 -35.64
N LEU A 412 0.85 6.54 -34.33
CA LEU A 412 0.25 7.52 -33.42
C LEU A 412 0.76 8.95 -33.74
N ASP A 413 -0.06 9.97 -33.46
CA ASP A 413 0.37 11.38 -33.60
C ASP A 413 1.67 11.62 -32.79
N PRO A 414 2.75 12.11 -33.42
CA PRO A 414 4.02 12.38 -32.74
C PRO A 414 3.89 13.31 -31.54
N THR A 415 2.89 14.21 -31.55
CA THR A 415 2.61 15.13 -30.44
C THR A 415 2.16 14.36 -29.20
N ILE A 416 1.36 13.31 -29.35
CA ILE A 416 0.90 12.46 -28.23
C ILE A 416 2.09 11.72 -27.62
N LEU A 417 2.98 11.16 -28.45
CA LEU A 417 4.19 10.48 -27.96
C LEU A 417 5.19 11.45 -27.32
N ALA A 418 5.25 12.71 -27.78
CA ALA A 418 6.06 13.75 -27.16
C ALA A 418 5.48 14.18 -25.79
N THR A 419 4.15 14.26 -25.67
CA THR A 419 3.46 14.59 -24.40
C THR A 419 3.49 13.42 -23.40
N TYR A 420 3.36 12.19 -23.89
CA TYR A 420 3.34 10.97 -23.07
C TYR A 420 4.44 9.97 -23.52
N PRO A 421 5.73 10.28 -23.30
CA PRO A 421 6.84 9.47 -23.80
C PRO A 421 6.92 8.06 -23.19
N SER A 422 6.22 7.81 -22.08
CA SER A 422 6.14 6.49 -21.44
C SER A 422 4.89 5.69 -21.81
N LEU A 423 4.05 6.17 -22.73
CA LEU A 423 2.73 5.61 -23.01
C LEU A 423 2.78 4.13 -23.41
N ALA A 424 3.75 3.72 -24.23
CA ALA A 424 3.96 2.31 -24.58
C ALA A 424 4.15 1.44 -23.32
N ASN A 425 5.04 1.83 -22.40
CA ASN A 425 5.30 1.14 -21.12
C ASN A 425 4.08 1.15 -20.17
N ARG A 426 3.17 2.11 -20.35
CA ARG A 426 1.97 2.23 -19.52
C ARG A 426 0.87 1.27 -19.97
N ILE A 427 0.72 1.13 -21.29
CA ILE A 427 -0.27 0.30 -21.98
C ILE A 427 0.18 -1.16 -22.06
N GLU A 428 1.41 -1.39 -22.49
CA GLU A 428 2.00 -2.70 -22.48
C GLU A 428 2.35 -3.01 -21.01
N ILE A 429 1.81 -4.08 -20.46
CA ILE A 429 2.51 -4.71 -19.34
C ILE A 429 3.87 -5.18 -19.88
N VAL A 430 4.88 -4.33 -19.72
CA VAL A 430 6.26 -4.78 -19.47
C VAL A 430 6.28 -5.26 -18.02
N GLY A 431 5.62 -6.37 -17.76
CA GLY A 431 5.40 -6.80 -16.39
C GLY A 431 5.27 -8.29 -16.36
N CYS A 432 6.38 -8.88 -15.97
CA CYS A 432 6.61 -10.28 -15.71
C CYS A 432 7.07 -11.14 -16.91
N PRO A 433 6.37 -11.29 -18.06
CA PRO A 433 6.91 -12.10 -19.14
C PRO A 433 8.21 -11.60 -19.75
N THR A 434 8.27 -10.36 -20.21
CA THR A 434 9.46 -9.79 -20.85
C THR A 434 10.65 -9.67 -19.90
N CYS A 435 10.41 -9.19 -18.67
CA CYS A 435 11.47 -9.00 -17.68
C CYS A 435 12.01 -10.33 -17.15
N HIS A 436 11.17 -11.37 -17.07
CA HIS A 436 11.58 -12.69 -16.56
C HIS A 436 11.98 -13.68 -17.68
N THR A 437 11.59 -13.47 -18.94
CA THR A 437 12.13 -14.28 -20.06
C THR A 437 13.56 -13.89 -20.42
N THR A 438 13.97 -12.65 -20.10
CA THR A 438 15.28 -12.10 -20.47
C THR A 438 16.33 -12.27 -19.36
N ASP A 439 15.95 -12.16 -18.07
CA ASP A 439 16.93 -12.02 -16.97
C ASP A 439 16.77 -12.99 -15.77
N ALA A 440 15.62 -13.63 -15.57
CA ALA A 440 15.37 -14.35 -14.32
C ALA A 440 14.15 -15.26 -14.43
N ASN A 441 14.26 -16.53 -14.01
CA ASN A 441 13.10 -17.39 -13.75
C ASN A 441 11.93 -16.55 -13.16
N PHE A 442 10.71 -16.72 -13.67
CA PHE A 442 9.52 -15.90 -13.35
C PHE A 442 9.22 -15.74 -11.84
N VAL A 443 9.91 -16.51 -11.02
CA VAL A 443 9.72 -16.63 -9.59
C VAL A 443 10.35 -15.47 -8.82
N GLN A 444 9.60 -14.87 -7.90
CA GLN A 444 10.18 -13.97 -6.89
C GLN A 444 11.12 -14.76 -5.98
N THR A 445 10.65 -15.92 -5.51
CA THR A 445 11.39 -16.82 -4.62
C THR A 445 11.24 -18.27 -5.07
N ASN A 446 12.36 -18.93 -5.43
CA ASN A 446 12.42 -20.31 -5.88
C ASN A 446 11.96 -21.32 -4.80
N VAL A 447 11.80 -22.59 -5.18
CA VAL A 447 11.41 -23.68 -4.24
C VAL A 447 12.42 -23.84 -3.09
N ASP A 448 13.70 -23.57 -3.35
CA ASP A 448 14.79 -23.57 -2.35
C ASP A 448 14.89 -22.26 -1.57
N ARG A 449 13.94 -21.34 -1.76
CA ARG A 449 13.85 -20.01 -1.15
C ARG A 449 14.91 -19.01 -1.56
N THR A 450 15.69 -19.32 -2.60
CA THR A 450 16.59 -18.32 -3.20
C THR A 450 15.79 -17.31 -4.00
N PHE A 451 16.22 -16.04 -3.96
CA PHE A 451 15.64 -14.99 -4.78
C PHE A 451 16.13 -15.09 -6.21
N SER A 452 15.26 -14.75 -7.17
CA SER A 452 15.73 -14.61 -8.55
C SER A 452 16.57 -13.33 -8.72
N PRO A 453 17.51 -13.29 -9.68
CA PRO A 453 18.35 -12.09 -9.89
C PRO A 453 17.56 -10.81 -10.19
N PHE A 454 16.38 -10.93 -10.82
CA PHE A 454 15.46 -9.83 -10.99
C PHE A 454 14.90 -9.35 -9.64
N TYR A 455 14.47 -10.29 -8.81
CA TYR A 455 13.85 -9.98 -7.54
C TYR A 455 14.81 -9.31 -6.56
N GLU A 456 16.10 -9.68 -6.58
CA GLU A 456 17.17 -9.00 -5.85
C GLU A 456 17.20 -7.48 -6.12
N ARG A 457 17.14 -7.09 -7.40
CA ARG A 457 17.13 -5.67 -7.78
C ARG A 457 15.80 -5.00 -7.42
N GLU A 458 14.70 -5.74 -7.47
CA GLU A 458 13.39 -5.25 -7.03
C GLU A 458 13.36 -4.99 -5.52
N LEU A 459 14.01 -5.82 -4.71
CA LEU A 459 14.09 -5.65 -3.26
C LEU A 459 14.85 -4.37 -2.88
N ASP A 460 15.96 -4.04 -3.54
CA ASP A 460 16.69 -2.79 -3.29
C ASP A 460 15.83 -1.55 -3.54
N ALA A 461 15.14 -1.55 -4.67
CA ALA A 461 14.23 -0.47 -5.03
C ALA A 461 13.08 -0.29 -4.03
N ARG A 462 12.49 -1.42 -3.60
CA ARG A 462 11.42 -1.43 -2.61
C ARG A 462 11.92 -0.97 -1.25
N GLY A 463 13.14 -1.31 -0.86
CA GLY A 463 13.79 -0.80 0.35
C GLY A 463 13.89 0.72 0.35
N ALA A 464 14.46 1.29 -0.72
CA ALA A 464 14.56 2.75 -0.86
C ALA A 464 13.19 3.45 -0.87
N ARG A 465 12.18 2.83 -1.51
CA ARG A 465 10.80 3.33 -1.48
C ARG A 465 10.19 3.26 -0.08
N LEU A 466 10.36 2.14 0.61
CA LEU A 466 9.89 1.96 1.98
C LEU A 466 10.53 3.00 2.90
N ASP A 467 11.84 3.23 2.77
CA ASP A 467 12.59 4.24 3.53
C ASP A 467 12.07 5.65 3.31
N ALA A 468 11.85 6.03 2.05
CA ALA A 468 11.24 7.32 1.74
C ALA A 468 9.82 7.44 2.29
N MET A 469 9.00 6.40 2.16
CA MET A 469 7.66 6.37 2.76
C MET A 469 7.74 6.53 4.28
N GLN A 470 8.52 5.75 5.02
CA GLN A 470 8.51 5.85 6.49
C GLN A 470 9.02 7.20 7.03
N THR A 471 9.93 7.85 6.31
CA THR A 471 10.45 9.19 6.64
C THR A 471 9.55 10.31 6.12
N GLY A 472 8.59 9.98 5.26
CA GLY A 472 7.76 10.93 4.56
C GLY A 472 8.50 11.67 3.43
N GLU A 473 9.70 11.27 3.04
CA GLU A 473 10.41 11.88 1.91
C GLU A 473 9.74 11.59 0.55
N PRO A 474 10.01 12.40 -0.50
CA PRO A 474 9.55 12.10 -1.84
C PRO A 474 9.93 10.68 -2.25
N VAL A 475 8.92 9.89 -2.62
CA VAL A 475 9.12 8.48 -2.92
C VAL A 475 9.88 8.34 -4.24
N PRO A 476 11.03 7.63 -4.27
CA PRO A 476 11.76 7.38 -5.50
C PRO A 476 10.88 6.70 -6.54
N VAL A 477 11.07 7.08 -7.81
CA VAL A 477 10.44 6.36 -8.91
C VAL A 477 11.02 4.94 -8.93
N PRO A 478 10.17 3.88 -8.90
CA PRO A 478 10.66 2.51 -8.92
C PRO A 478 11.45 2.27 -10.22
N PRO A 479 12.60 1.58 -10.17
CA PRO A 479 13.43 1.28 -11.33
C PRO A 479 12.88 0.15 -12.19
N PHE A 480 11.90 -0.62 -11.71
CA PHE A 480 11.31 -1.76 -12.42
C PHE A 480 9.78 -1.72 -12.43
N GLY A 481 9.21 -2.47 -13.37
CA GLY A 481 7.78 -2.58 -13.56
C GLY A 481 7.21 -1.41 -14.34
N PRO A 482 5.91 -1.44 -14.67
CA PRO A 482 5.35 -0.55 -15.67
C PRO A 482 5.08 0.87 -15.09
N LEU A 483 5.70 1.21 -13.95
CA LEU A 483 5.76 2.53 -13.33
C LEU A 483 7.15 3.17 -13.41
N SER A 484 8.20 2.46 -13.83
CA SER A 484 9.50 3.09 -14.00
C SER A 484 9.40 4.10 -15.15
N SER A 485 9.70 5.37 -14.85
CA SER A 485 9.74 6.44 -15.86
C SER A 485 11.07 6.49 -16.62
N VAL A 486 11.96 5.53 -16.38
CA VAL A 486 13.32 5.52 -16.94
C VAL A 486 13.51 4.22 -17.73
N PRO A 487 14.00 4.30 -19.00
CA PRO A 487 14.34 3.15 -19.83
C PRO A 487 15.41 2.24 -19.23
#